data_AF-A0A9P7DCH7-F1
#
_entry.id   AF-A0A9P7DCH7-F1
#
_cell.length_a   1.000
_cell.length_b   1.000
_cell.length_c   1.000
_cell.angle_alpha   90.00
_cell.angle_beta   90.00
_cell.angle_gamma   90.00
#
_symmetry.space_group_name_H-M   'P 1'
#
loop_
_entity.id
_entity.type
_entity.pdbx_description
1 polymer ?
#
loop_
_entity_poly.entity_id
_entity_poly.type
_entity_poly.pdbx_seq_one_letter_code
_entity_poly.pdbx_strand_id
1 'polypeptide(L)'
;MTRYPDEYGGDYMATVEVIHQLHCIDMLRRVSWGDHSSGHGAHESPGDFRIHLDHCIEMLRQNIMCHADVTMLTYDWVEGVKDPFPNFRIPHRCRNFEKVLDWVDEHRVVVPKSKMVRLEGNVDLPSPP
;
A
#
# COMPACT_ATOMS: atom_id res chain seq x y z
N MET A 1 3.37 11.30 -12.65
CA MET A 1 2.11 10.93 -11.98
C MET A 1 1.13 10.33 -12.96
N THR A 2 0.55 9.19 -12.61
CA THR A 2 -0.44 8.44 -13.39
C THR A 2 -1.78 9.16 -13.38
N ARG A 3 -2.37 9.36 -14.56
CA ARG A 3 -3.68 9.97 -14.76
C ARG A 3 -4.75 8.92 -15.05
N TYR A 4 -5.96 9.10 -14.52
CA TYR A 4 -7.13 8.31 -14.86
C TYR A 4 -7.64 8.64 -16.27
N PRO A 5 -8.29 7.68 -16.97
CA PRO A 5 -9.03 8.00 -18.18
C PRO A 5 -10.13 9.04 -17.92
N ASP A 6 -10.49 9.84 -18.93
CA ASP A 6 -11.49 10.91 -18.81
C ASP A 6 -12.86 10.41 -18.37
N GLU A 7 -13.25 9.20 -18.79
CA GLU A 7 -14.50 8.55 -18.36
C GLU A 7 -14.58 8.30 -16.83
N TYR A 8 -13.44 8.34 -16.13
CA TYR A 8 -13.33 8.23 -14.66
C TYR A 8 -12.90 9.55 -13.99
N GLY A 9 -13.06 10.68 -14.66
CA GLY A 9 -12.80 12.02 -14.12
C GLY A 9 -11.50 12.67 -14.58
N GLY A 10 -10.56 11.91 -15.16
CA GLY A 10 -9.36 12.49 -15.78
C GLY A 10 -8.35 13.11 -14.80
N ASP A 11 -8.49 12.90 -13.50
CA ASP A 11 -7.53 13.37 -12.49
C ASP A 11 -6.41 12.36 -12.23
N TYR A 12 -5.49 12.68 -11.32
CA TYR A 12 -4.35 11.83 -11.01
C TYR A 12 -4.67 10.74 -9.99
N MET A 13 -4.09 9.57 -10.20
CA MET A 13 -4.17 8.45 -9.27
C MET A 13 -3.40 8.79 -8.00
N ALA A 14 -4.12 8.71 -6.89
CA ALA A 14 -3.55 8.81 -5.56
C ALA A 14 -4.37 7.96 -4.59
N THR A 15 -3.77 7.60 -3.45
CA THR A 15 -4.44 6.87 -2.38
C THR A 15 -3.99 7.45 -1.04
N VAL A 16 -4.86 7.39 -0.05
CA VAL A 16 -4.48 7.80 1.31
C VAL A 16 -3.50 6.77 1.88
N GLU A 17 -2.33 7.22 2.33
CA GLU A 17 -1.19 6.33 2.62
C GLU A 17 -1.51 5.22 3.63
N VAL A 18 -2.29 5.50 4.68
CA VAL A 18 -2.68 4.48 5.67
C VAL A 18 -3.31 3.23 5.04
N ILE A 19 -4.03 3.38 3.94
CA ILE A 19 -4.67 2.27 3.22
C ILE A 19 -3.61 1.38 2.57
N HIS A 20 -2.57 1.98 1.98
CA HIS A 20 -1.48 1.23 1.37
C HIS A 20 -0.58 0.57 2.43
N GLN A 21 -0.33 1.25 3.55
CA GLN A 21 0.40 0.68 4.70
C GLN A 21 -0.31 -0.56 5.25
N LEU A 22 -1.65 -0.50 5.41
CA LEU A 22 -2.46 -1.64 5.84
C LEU A 22 -2.48 -2.78 4.80
N HIS A 23 -2.49 -2.46 3.51
CA HIS A 23 -2.35 -3.46 2.44
C HIS A 23 -1.00 -4.20 2.52
N CYS A 24 0.10 -3.46 2.68
CA CYS A 24 1.45 -4.02 2.79
C CYS A 24 1.58 -4.96 3.99
N ILE A 25 1.09 -4.55 5.16
CA ILE A 25 1.20 -5.40 6.37
C ILE A 25 0.32 -6.65 6.28
N ASP A 26 -0.85 -6.59 5.62
CA ASP A 26 -1.67 -7.78 5.36
C ASP A 26 -0.99 -8.74 4.38
N MET A 27 -0.30 -8.23 3.36
CA MET A 27 0.50 -9.07 2.45
C MET A 27 1.62 -9.79 3.20
N LEU A 28 2.38 -9.08 4.04
CA LEU A 28 3.42 -9.67 4.88
C LEU A 28 2.84 -10.73 5.82
N ARG A 29 1.69 -10.44 6.44
CA ARG A 29 0.96 -11.41 7.25
C ARG A 29 0.65 -12.67 6.45
N ARG A 30 -0.02 -12.56 5.30
CA ARG A 30 -0.38 -13.72 4.46
C ARG A 30 0.83 -14.55 4.04
N VAL A 31 1.90 -13.89 3.58
CA VAL A 31 3.14 -14.59 3.18
C VAL A 31 3.81 -15.27 4.36
N SER A 32 3.73 -14.68 5.56
CA SER A 32 4.29 -15.28 6.77
C SER A 32 3.61 -16.60 7.17
N TRP A 33 2.37 -16.84 6.75
CA TRP A 33 1.65 -18.11 6.98
C TRP A 33 1.98 -19.19 5.95
N GLY A 34 2.83 -18.91 4.96
CA GLY A 34 3.36 -19.92 4.03
C GLY A 34 4.31 -20.92 4.69
N ASP A 35 4.72 -21.94 3.95
CA ASP A 35 5.69 -22.94 4.42
C ASP A 35 7.11 -22.35 4.45
N HIS A 36 7.53 -21.91 5.64
CA HIS A 36 8.88 -21.42 5.91
C HIS A 36 9.64 -22.42 6.78
N SER A 37 9.78 -23.65 6.28
CA SER A 37 10.52 -24.75 6.93
C SER A 37 12.02 -24.47 7.18
N SER A 38 12.55 -23.32 6.76
CA SER A 38 13.99 -23.01 6.73
C SER A 38 14.40 -21.71 7.47
N GLY A 39 13.47 -21.02 8.15
CA GLY A 39 13.70 -19.64 8.61
C GLY A 39 13.73 -19.39 10.12
N HIS A 40 13.64 -20.42 10.98
CA HIS A 40 13.66 -20.20 12.43
C HIS A 40 15.06 -19.76 12.89
N GLY A 41 15.14 -18.68 13.67
CA GLY A 41 16.36 -18.34 14.40
C GLY A 41 16.77 -19.54 15.26
N ALA A 42 18.08 -19.75 15.45
CA ALA A 42 18.65 -20.95 16.10
C ALA A 42 18.16 -21.24 17.54
N HIS A 43 17.25 -20.43 18.08
CA HIS A 43 16.78 -20.43 19.47
C HIS A 43 15.25 -20.47 19.65
N GLU A 44 14.43 -20.42 18.59
CA GLU A 44 12.97 -20.45 18.73
C GLU A 44 12.37 -21.72 18.13
N SER A 45 11.36 -22.28 18.81
CA SER A 45 10.53 -23.33 18.21
C SER A 45 9.67 -22.74 17.08
N PRO A 46 9.21 -23.54 16.12
CA PRO A 46 8.32 -23.06 15.07
C PRO A 46 7.05 -22.38 15.59
N GLY A 47 6.52 -22.85 16.74
CA GLY A 47 5.36 -22.26 17.39
C GLY A 47 5.64 -20.90 18.03
N ASP A 48 6.77 -20.77 18.72
CA ASP A 48 7.16 -19.50 19.36
C ASP A 48 7.45 -18.43 18.31
N PHE A 49 8.15 -18.80 17.23
CA PHE A 49 8.43 -17.92 16.10
C PHE A 49 7.13 -17.40 15.44
N ARG A 50 6.10 -18.25 15.32
CA ARG A 50 4.79 -17.86 14.79
C ARG A 50 4.11 -16.81 15.68
N ILE A 51 4.05 -17.08 16.98
CA ILE A 51 3.48 -16.15 17.96
C ILE A 51 4.23 -14.81 17.89
N HIS A 52 5.55 -14.87 17.82
CA HIS A 52 6.40 -13.69 17.72
C HIS A 52 6.06 -12.85 16.48
N LEU A 53 6.01 -13.50 15.33
CA LEU A 53 5.73 -12.81 14.07
C LEU A 53 4.31 -12.22 14.03
N ASP A 54 3.32 -12.92 14.58
CA ASP A 54 1.95 -12.41 14.68
C ASP A 54 1.85 -11.18 15.57
N HIS A 55 2.50 -11.16 16.74
CA HIS A 55 2.49 -9.96 17.58
C HIS A 55 3.23 -8.79 16.94
N CYS A 56 4.31 -9.05 16.18
CA CYS A 56 5.07 -8.01 15.48
C CYS A 56 4.20 -7.34 14.41
N ILE A 57 3.48 -8.15 13.62
CA ILE A 57 2.54 -7.67 12.62
C ILE A 57 1.41 -6.86 13.28
N GLU A 58 0.88 -7.33 14.41
CA GLU A 58 -0.19 -6.63 15.13
C GLU A 58 0.29 -5.29 15.72
N MET A 59 1.48 -5.23 16.31
CA MET A 59 2.06 -3.97 16.78
C MET A 59 2.23 -2.96 15.65
N LEU A 60 2.70 -3.40 14.47
CA LEU A 60 2.82 -2.54 13.29
C LEU A 60 1.46 -2.06 12.80
N ARG A 61 0.45 -2.94 12.74
CA ARG A 61 -0.94 -2.57 12.37
C ARG A 61 -1.50 -1.52 13.31
N GLN A 62 -1.33 -1.69 14.63
CA GLN A 62 -1.76 -0.71 15.62
C GLN A 62 -1.04 0.62 15.46
N ASN A 63 0.27 0.59 15.19
CA ASN A 63 1.05 1.80 14.95
C ASN A 63 0.56 2.55 13.69
N ILE A 64 0.34 1.84 12.58
CA ILE A 64 -0.20 2.39 11.33
C ILE A 64 -1.57 3.05 11.58
N MET A 65 -2.46 2.37 12.31
CA MET A 65 -3.79 2.93 12.62
C MET A 65 -3.73 4.11 13.60
N CYS A 66 -2.77 4.12 14.53
CA CYS A 66 -2.57 5.24 15.44
C CYS A 66 -2.06 6.49 14.69
N HIS A 67 -1.16 6.32 13.72
CA HIS A 67 -0.71 7.42 12.89
C HIS A 67 -1.78 7.83 11.88
N ALA A 68 -2.52 6.87 11.31
CA ALA A 68 -3.56 7.12 10.31
C ALA A 68 -3.09 8.12 9.24
N ASP A 69 -1.97 7.80 8.58
CA ASP A 69 -1.33 8.75 7.68
C ASP A 69 -2.27 9.17 6.52
N VAL A 70 -2.58 10.46 6.49
CA VAL A 70 -3.47 11.09 5.50
C VAL A 70 -2.73 11.61 4.27
N THR A 71 -1.43 11.40 4.19
CA THR A 71 -0.64 11.88 3.06
C THR A 71 -1.07 11.18 1.79
N MET A 72 -1.17 11.95 0.70
CA MET A 72 -1.57 11.41 -0.58
C MET A 72 -0.39 10.68 -1.20
N LEU A 73 -0.48 9.35 -1.20
CA LEU A 73 0.41 8.47 -1.93
C LEU A 73 0.08 8.58 -3.42
N THR A 74 0.97 9.21 -4.18
CA THR A 74 0.82 9.34 -5.64
C THR A 74 1.38 8.12 -6.35
N TYR A 75 0.97 7.91 -7.60
CA TYR A 75 1.46 6.80 -8.42
C TYR A 75 2.13 7.34 -9.67
N ASP A 76 3.17 6.64 -10.12
CA ASP A 76 3.94 6.98 -11.31
C ASP A 76 4.06 5.77 -12.24
N TRP A 77 4.13 6.01 -13.55
CA TRP A 77 4.52 4.96 -14.48
C TRP A 77 6.02 4.74 -14.40
N VAL A 78 6.46 3.49 -14.40
CA VAL A 78 7.87 3.10 -14.39
C VAL A 78 8.14 2.23 -15.62
N GLU A 79 9.26 2.48 -16.29
CA GLU A 79 9.69 1.72 -17.47
C GLU A 79 9.73 0.21 -17.16
N GLY A 80 9.13 -0.59 -18.03
CA GLY A 80 9.05 -2.06 -17.86
C GLY A 80 8.07 -2.55 -16.79
N VAL A 81 7.45 -1.67 -16.00
CA VAL A 81 6.42 -2.05 -15.01
C VAL A 81 5.03 -1.95 -15.64
N LYS A 82 4.26 -3.03 -15.51
CA LYS A 82 2.92 -3.13 -16.12
C LYS A 82 1.90 -2.19 -15.48
N ASP A 83 1.92 -2.10 -14.16
CA ASP A 83 0.95 -1.37 -13.34
C ASP A 83 1.61 -0.08 -12.76
N PRO A 84 0.84 0.96 -12.41
CA PRO A 84 1.36 2.16 -11.75
C PRO A 84 2.10 1.84 -10.44
N PHE A 85 3.25 2.47 -10.22
CA PHE A 85 4.11 2.25 -9.05
C PHE A 85 3.89 3.35 -7.98
N PRO A 86 3.71 3.01 -6.70
CA PRO A 86 3.51 3.99 -5.62
C PRO A 86 4.78 4.79 -5.29
N ASN A 87 4.64 6.09 -5.03
CA ASN A 87 5.73 6.98 -4.63
C ASN A 87 5.76 7.20 -3.11
N PHE A 88 6.78 6.70 -2.44
CA PHE A 88 6.89 6.67 -0.97
C PHE A 88 7.62 7.88 -0.34
N ARG A 89 8.03 8.88 -1.11
CA ARG A 89 8.81 10.02 -0.58
C ARG A 89 7.90 11.12 -0.02
N ILE A 90 7.29 10.88 1.15
CA ILE A 90 6.29 11.78 1.73
C ILE A 90 6.43 11.96 3.26
N PRO A 91 6.05 13.12 3.83
CA PRO A 91 6.15 13.40 5.27
C PRO A 91 4.89 13.01 6.07
N HIS A 92 5.05 12.49 7.29
CA HIS A 92 4.00 11.79 8.06
C HIS A 92 3.49 12.55 9.32
N ARG A 93 2.20 12.39 9.71
CA ARG A 93 1.59 12.95 10.96
C ARG A 93 0.40 12.14 11.50
N CYS A 94 0.23 12.07 12.83
CA CYS A 94 -0.85 11.28 13.48
C CYS A 94 -2.28 11.88 13.36
N ARG A 95 -3.30 11.05 13.10
CA ARG A 95 -4.72 11.45 12.89
C ARG A 95 -5.73 10.41 13.45
N ASN A 96 -7.03 10.74 13.39
CA ASN A 96 -8.10 9.80 13.76
C ASN A 96 -8.39 8.86 12.59
N PHE A 97 -8.15 7.55 12.78
CA PHE A 97 -8.28 6.54 11.73
C PHE A 97 -9.68 6.37 11.16
N GLU A 98 -10.71 6.29 12.01
CA GLU A 98 -12.09 6.00 11.58
C GLU A 98 -12.58 7.08 10.61
N LYS A 99 -12.36 8.34 10.95
CA LYS A 99 -12.72 9.47 10.08
C LYS A 99 -11.99 9.45 8.73
N VAL A 100 -10.76 8.96 8.71
CA VAL A 100 -9.99 8.81 7.48
C VAL A 100 -10.56 7.67 6.64
N LEU A 101 -10.90 6.55 7.26
CA LEU A 101 -11.49 5.40 6.58
C LEU A 101 -12.85 5.73 5.97
N ASP A 102 -13.73 6.39 6.72
CA ASP A 102 -15.05 6.83 6.25
C ASP A 102 -14.90 7.76 5.03
N TRP A 103 -14.00 8.75 5.14
CA TRP A 103 -13.75 9.67 4.04
C TRP A 103 -13.20 8.94 2.80
N VAL A 104 -12.29 7.98 2.96
CA VAL A 104 -11.78 7.19 1.84
C VAL A 104 -12.88 6.37 1.17
N ASP A 105 -13.77 5.73 1.93
CA ASP A 105 -14.84 4.91 1.36
C ASP A 105 -15.85 5.75 0.57
N GLU A 106 -16.17 6.95 1.07
CA GLU A 106 -17.06 7.92 0.40
C GLU A 106 -16.46 8.50 -0.90
N HIS A 107 -15.13 8.63 -0.98
CA HIS A 107 -14.46 9.38 -2.06
C HIS A 107 -13.62 8.50 -3.00
N ARG A 108 -13.57 7.18 -2.81
CA ARG A 108 -12.77 6.28 -3.66
C ARG A 108 -13.28 6.26 -5.10
N VAL A 109 -12.35 6.31 -6.05
CA VAL A 109 -12.62 6.08 -7.47
C VAL A 109 -12.43 4.61 -7.79
N VAL A 110 -13.46 3.94 -8.29
CA VAL A 110 -13.41 2.52 -8.67
C VAL A 110 -13.19 2.42 -10.18
N VAL A 111 -11.97 2.07 -10.58
CA VAL A 111 -11.60 1.85 -11.98
C VAL A 111 -11.28 0.36 -12.20
N PRO A 112 -11.92 -0.33 -13.15
CA PRO A 112 -11.55 -1.70 -13.49
C PRO A 112 -10.07 -1.79 -13.90
N LYS A 113 -9.34 -2.82 -13.45
CA LYS A 113 -7.91 -2.96 -13.80
C LYS A 113 -7.66 -2.99 -15.31
N SER A 114 -8.59 -3.54 -16.09
CA SER A 114 -8.52 -3.54 -17.57
C SER A 114 -8.58 -2.15 -18.20
N LYS A 115 -9.02 -1.14 -17.45
CA LYS A 115 -9.12 0.26 -17.86
C LYS A 115 -7.97 1.12 -17.34
N MET A 116 -7.10 0.57 -16.47
CA MET A 116 -5.87 1.23 -16.04
C MET A 116 -4.80 1.05 -17.12
N VAL A 117 -4.77 1.98 -18.07
CA VAL A 117 -3.85 1.95 -19.22
C VAL A 117 -3.00 3.21 -19.27
N ARG A 118 -1.85 3.14 -19.94
CA ARG A 118 -1.05 4.31 -20.26
C ARG A 118 -1.81 5.17 -21.27
N LEU A 119 -2.04 6.43 -20.93
CA LEU A 119 -2.61 7.45 -21.81
C LEU A 119 -1.53 8.09 -22.67
N GLU A 120 -1.93 8.65 -23.80
CA GLU A 120 -1.03 9.41 -24.68
C GLU A 120 -0.42 10.61 -23.93
N GLY A 121 0.89 10.79 -24.07
CA GLY A 121 1.64 11.85 -23.37
C GLY A 121 2.08 11.53 -21.95
N ASN A 122 1.80 10.33 -21.41
CA ASN A 122 2.37 9.91 -20.13
C ASN A 122 3.91 9.77 -20.22
N VAL A 123 4.59 10.20 -19.16
CA VAL A 123 6.04 10.03 -18.98
C VAL A 123 6.29 8.90 -17.99
N ASP A 124 7.07 7.92 -18.42
CA ASP A 124 7.52 6.82 -17.58
C ASP A 124 8.82 7.22 -16.86
N LEU A 125 8.92 6.92 -15.56
CA LEU A 125 10.14 7.06 -14.79
C LEU A 125 11.11 5.92 -15.14
N PRO A 126 12.42 6.19 -15.21
CA PRO A 126 13.42 5.16 -15.50
C PRO A 126 13.58 4.15 -14.36
N SER A 127 13.19 4.54 -13.13
CA SER A 127 13.23 3.68 -11.95
C SER A 127 12.18 4.11 -10.92
N PRO A 128 11.78 3.21 -10.00
CA PRO A 128 10.97 3.57 -8.85
C PRO A 128 11.63 4.66 -7.97
N PRO A 129 10.85 5.55 -7.34
CA PRO A 129 11.34 6.59 -6.43
C PRO A 129 11.83 6.05 -5.08
#